data_AF-A0A3S4Q4M6-F1
#
_entry.id   AF-A0A3S4Q4M6-F1
#
_cell.length_a   1.000
_cell.length_b   1.000
_cell.length_c   1.000
_cell.angle_alpha   90.00
_cell.angle_beta   90.00
_cell.angle_gamma   90.00
#
_symmetry.space_group_name_H-M   'P 1'
#
loop_
_entity.id
_entity.type
_entity.pdbx_description
1 polymer ?
#
loop_
_entity_poly.entity_id
_entity_poly.type
_entity_poly.pdbx_seq_one_letter_code
_entity_poly.pdbx_strand_id
1 'polypeptide(L)'
;MKEWRRIRENKCNKQLDGAKNLASFCGIHFQKPLTLDDFQIIQEKLNDYQLKVIDCSTRQTIFEGPFKQKQIGIEFDENNKHYNAIIKIQSYFNKSYTCEHCGLMFKNKSWHRCELMCKKCLTLKCDPAQQFINCELCNREFYGSLCYQAHLKSTCNSKKKCAQCLVEYRINKKVAHSVQREIDGKIHHIPNLIISLTVCDKCWDNDRKDKSTSSCSYCGKSYRRYWGYDCVKRFCDDIYGEIAPKAEEAKANVYVFAHNAKGYDSHFILRDLFSREFTTKPEIIMVGNKILKLDIGNIRFMDSLCIFQQPLDKLPKAYGLSEIKGFFPHEFNQEANFNYEGPMPDLKYFELEYMTPSKAAEIKCWYDEQVAND
;
A
#
# COMPACT_ATOMS: atom_id res chain seq x y z
N MET A 1 32.05 -23.12 -20.28
CA MET A 1 31.88 -22.97 -18.81
C MET A 1 33.16 -22.59 -18.05
N LYS A 2 34.33 -23.19 -18.35
CA LYS A 2 35.61 -22.89 -17.65
C LYS A 2 36.14 -21.45 -17.84
N GLU A 3 35.95 -20.86 -19.02
CA GLU A 3 36.47 -19.51 -19.33
C GLU A 3 35.67 -18.38 -18.67
N TRP A 4 34.34 -18.45 -18.68
CA TRP A 4 33.48 -17.49 -18.00
C TRP A 4 33.75 -17.41 -16.49
N ARG A 5 34.02 -18.56 -15.86
CA ARG A 5 34.42 -18.61 -14.44
C ARG A 5 35.74 -17.88 -14.19
N ARG A 6 36.72 -18.01 -15.09
CA ARG A 6 38.01 -17.30 -15.00
C ARG A 6 37.84 -15.79 -15.15
N ILE A 7 36.98 -15.34 -16.06
CA ILE A 7 36.65 -13.91 -16.22
C ILE A 7 36.00 -13.39 -14.94
N ARG A 8 35.00 -14.08 -14.40
CA ARG A 8 34.29 -13.64 -13.19
C ARG A 8 35.18 -13.57 -11.95
N GLU A 9 36.07 -14.54 -11.78
CA GLU A 9 37.03 -14.60 -10.65
C GLU A 9 38.29 -13.74 -10.91
N ASN A 10 38.34 -12.98 -12.01
CA ASN A 10 39.51 -12.26 -12.51
C ASN A 10 40.82 -13.08 -12.50
N LYS A 11 40.71 -14.40 -12.73
CA LYS A 11 41.87 -15.30 -12.73
C LYS A 11 42.81 -14.92 -13.86
N CYS A 12 44.09 -14.77 -13.52
CA CYS A 12 45.13 -14.36 -14.45
C CYS A 12 44.84 -13.00 -15.13
N ASN A 13 44.21 -12.05 -14.42
CA ASN A 13 43.94 -10.69 -14.90
C ASN A 13 43.07 -10.60 -16.16
N LYS A 14 42.24 -11.62 -16.43
CA LYS A 14 41.37 -11.67 -17.62
C LYS A 14 40.42 -10.48 -17.76
N GLN A 15 39.98 -9.87 -16.67
CA GLN A 15 39.12 -8.67 -16.74
C GLN A 15 39.93 -7.45 -17.20
N LEU A 16 41.18 -7.31 -16.73
CA LEU A 16 42.07 -6.23 -17.12
C LEU A 16 42.42 -6.32 -18.62
N ASP A 17 42.73 -7.52 -19.11
CA ASP A 17 43.00 -7.75 -20.53
C ASP A 17 41.78 -7.44 -21.39
N GLY A 18 40.58 -7.86 -20.95
CA GLY A 18 39.33 -7.53 -21.62
C GLY A 18 39.06 -6.02 -21.67
N ALA A 19 39.32 -5.31 -20.57
CA ALA A 19 39.14 -3.86 -20.51
C ALA A 19 40.13 -3.11 -21.42
N LYS A 20 41.39 -3.55 -21.49
CA LYS A 20 42.40 -3.01 -22.42
C LYS A 20 42.00 -3.24 -23.88
N ASN A 21 41.51 -4.44 -24.20
CA ASN A 21 41.04 -4.76 -25.55
C ASN A 21 39.84 -3.91 -25.96
N LEU A 22 38.88 -3.70 -25.04
CA LEU A 22 37.74 -2.82 -25.27
C LEU A 22 38.18 -1.37 -25.48
N ALA A 23 39.08 -0.85 -24.63
CA ALA A 23 39.62 0.49 -24.78
C ALA A 23 40.32 0.68 -26.14
N SER A 24 41.15 -0.29 -26.54
CA SER A 24 41.80 -0.27 -27.87
C SER A 24 40.79 -0.33 -29.01
N PHE A 25 39.74 -1.15 -28.91
CA PHE A 25 38.68 -1.25 -29.91
C PHE A 25 37.88 0.06 -30.07
N CYS A 26 37.70 0.79 -28.96
CA CYS A 26 37.03 2.08 -28.93
C CYS A 26 37.97 3.26 -29.25
N GLY A 27 39.29 3.05 -29.34
CA GLY A 27 40.27 4.14 -29.52
C GLY A 27 40.45 5.01 -28.27
N ILE A 28 40.17 4.47 -27.08
CA ILE A 28 40.21 5.19 -25.80
C ILE A 28 41.53 4.91 -25.07
N HIS A 29 42.12 5.95 -24.48
CA HIS A 29 43.32 5.82 -23.65
C HIS A 29 43.01 5.16 -22.30
N PHE A 30 43.39 3.88 -22.14
CA PHE A 30 43.12 3.07 -20.94
C PHE A 30 43.62 3.65 -19.61
N GLN A 31 44.67 4.48 -19.63
CA GLN A 31 45.31 5.02 -18.42
C GLN A 31 44.68 6.34 -17.94
N LYS A 32 43.67 6.87 -18.64
CA LYS A 32 42.98 8.11 -18.27
C LYS A 32 41.57 7.79 -17.74
N PRO A 33 41.04 8.58 -16.80
CA PRO A 33 39.63 8.49 -16.41
C PRO A 33 38.73 8.68 -17.63
N LEU A 34 37.64 7.90 -17.71
CA LEU A 34 36.69 8.02 -18.82
C LEU A 34 35.82 9.27 -18.64
N THR A 35 35.59 9.96 -19.74
CA THR A 35 34.71 11.12 -19.86
C THR A 35 33.33 10.72 -20.40
N LEU A 36 32.39 11.67 -20.46
CA LEU A 36 31.09 11.44 -21.10
C LEU A 36 31.22 11.08 -22.59
N ASP A 37 32.18 11.69 -23.30
CA ASP A 37 32.45 11.38 -24.70
C ASP A 37 32.97 9.96 -24.89
N ASP A 38 33.82 9.48 -23.96
CA ASP A 38 34.29 8.10 -23.98
C ASP A 38 33.13 7.10 -23.80
N PHE A 39 32.17 7.39 -22.91
CA PHE A 39 30.98 6.54 -22.75
C PHE A 39 30.10 6.54 -24.00
N GLN A 40 29.98 7.68 -24.68
CA GLN A 40 29.26 7.78 -25.95
C GLN A 40 29.93 6.91 -27.03
N ILE A 41 31.25 6.97 -27.16
CA ILE A 41 32.02 6.11 -28.09
C ILE A 41 31.81 4.63 -27.78
N ILE A 42 31.88 4.24 -26.49
CA ILE A 42 31.63 2.85 -26.08
C ILE A 42 30.20 2.43 -26.43
N GLN A 43 29.21 3.29 -26.19
CA GLN A 43 27.80 3.02 -26.51
C GLN A 43 27.57 2.85 -28.02
N GLU A 44 28.22 3.64 -28.86
CA GLU A 44 28.13 3.51 -30.33
C GLU A 44 28.77 2.22 -30.84
N LYS A 45 29.92 1.84 -30.27
CA LYS A 45 30.61 0.58 -30.59
C LYS A 45 29.86 -0.65 -30.10
N LEU A 46 29.14 -0.55 -28.99
CA LEU A 46 28.32 -1.62 -28.39
C LEU A 46 26.82 -1.37 -28.62
N ASN A 47 26.42 -1.08 -29.86
CA ASN A 47 25.05 -0.69 -30.23
C ASN A 47 23.92 -1.70 -29.90
N ASP A 48 24.27 -2.97 -29.69
CA ASP A 48 23.38 -4.04 -29.24
C ASP A 48 23.05 -3.97 -27.74
N TYR A 49 23.81 -3.19 -26.98
CA TYR A 49 23.69 -3.04 -25.53
C TYR A 49 23.31 -1.61 -25.15
N GLN A 50 22.64 -1.45 -24.00
CA GLN A 50 22.48 -0.17 -23.34
C GLN A 50 23.53 -0.06 -22.24
N LEU A 51 24.41 0.92 -22.34
CA LEU A 51 25.36 1.27 -21.29
C LEU A 51 24.68 2.17 -20.25
N LYS A 52 24.83 1.81 -18.97
CA LYS A 52 24.43 2.63 -17.82
C LYS A 52 25.62 2.80 -16.88
N VAL A 53 26.05 4.05 -16.71
CA VAL A 53 27.12 4.41 -15.78
C VAL A 53 26.51 5.14 -14.60
N ILE A 54 26.78 4.65 -13.39
CA ILE A 54 26.16 5.12 -12.15
C ILE A 54 27.26 5.53 -11.19
N ASP A 55 27.11 6.69 -10.56
CA ASP A 55 28.02 7.12 -9.51
C ASP A 55 27.77 6.33 -8.22
N CYS A 56 28.82 5.74 -7.66
CA CYS A 56 28.73 4.91 -6.45
C CYS A 56 28.23 5.70 -5.23
N SER A 57 28.64 6.97 -5.12
CA SER A 57 28.40 7.80 -3.94
C SER A 57 26.95 8.30 -3.89
N THR A 58 26.45 8.80 -5.02
CA THR A 58 25.13 9.42 -5.14
C THR A 58 24.07 8.46 -5.67
N ARG A 59 24.48 7.35 -6.28
CA ARG A 59 23.62 6.42 -7.05
C ARG A 59 22.88 7.08 -8.21
N GLN A 60 23.33 8.25 -8.65
CA GLN A 60 22.78 8.94 -9.81
C GLN A 60 23.38 8.37 -11.09
N THR A 61 22.59 8.35 -12.15
CA THR A 61 23.05 7.93 -13.47
C THR A 61 23.89 9.04 -14.09
N ILE A 62 25.18 8.77 -14.32
CA ILE A 62 26.12 9.66 -15.00
C ILE A 62 25.89 9.63 -16.52
N PHE A 63 25.67 8.44 -17.06
CA PHE A 63 25.42 8.22 -18.49
C PHE A 63 24.38 7.12 -18.68
N GLU A 64 23.43 7.36 -19.59
CA GLU A 64 22.44 6.37 -20.01
C GLU A 64 22.31 6.39 -21.53
N GLY A 65 22.75 5.31 -22.18
CA GLY A 65 22.52 5.12 -23.60
C GLY A 65 21.05 4.78 -23.93
N PRO A 66 20.70 4.69 -25.22
CA PRO A 66 19.35 4.35 -25.65
C PRO A 66 18.93 2.98 -25.12
N PHE A 67 17.64 2.83 -24.78
CA PHE A 67 17.15 1.57 -24.22
C PHE A 67 17.36 0.38 -25.16
N LYS A 68 17.96 -0.68 -24.62
CA LYS A 68 18.16 -1.98 -25.25
C LYS A 68 17.86 -3.07 -24.23
N GLN A 69 17.39 -4.22 -24.68
CA GLN A 69 17.11 -5.35 -23.78
C GLN A 69 18.37 -5.87 -23.08
N LYS A 70 19.52 -5.88 -23.78
CA LYS A 70 20.80 -6.22 -23.18
C LYS A 70 21.37 -4.95 -22.53
N GLN A 71 21.59 -4.98 -21.22
CA GLN A 71 22.09 -3.82 -20.48
C GLN A 71 23.46 -4.13 -19.87
N ILE A 72 24.37 -3.15 -19.92
CA ILE A 72 25.68 -3.18 -19.25
C ILE A 72 25.65 -2.09 -18.18
N GLY A 73 25.69 -2.50 -16.92
CA GLY A 73 25.74 -1.57 -15.79
C GLY A 73 27.16 -1.46 -15.25
N ILE A 74 27.63 -0.23 -15.09
CA ILE A 74 28.94 0.07 -14.51
C ILE A 74 28.72 1.07 -13.38
N GLU A 75 29.25 0.76 -12.21
CA GLU A 75 29.32 1.68 -11.08
C GLU A 75 30.70 2.33 -11.06
N PHE A 76 30.74 3.67 -11.03
CA PHE A 76 31.97 4.45 -10.93
C PHE A 76 32.18 4.88 -9.48
N ASP A 77 33.32 4.48 -8.91
CA ASP A 77 33.80 4.93 -7.61
C ASP A 77 34.79 6.07 -7.81
N GLU A 78 34.35 7.29 -7.54
CA GLU A 78 35.18 8.49 -7.72
C GLU A 78 36.39 8.52 -6.77
N ASN A 79 36.28 7.93 -5.58
CA ASN A 79 37.36 7.95 -4.57
C ASN A 79 38.52 7.05 -5.00
N ASN A 80 38.19 5.85 -5.47
CA ASN A 80 39.18 4.88 -5.93
C ASN A 80 39.50 5.00 -7.43
N LYS A 81 38.84 5.94 -8.14
CA LYS A 81 38.90 6.08 -9.60
C LYS A 81 38.73 4.73 -10.31
N HIS A 82 37.76 3.95 -9.85
CA HIS A 82 37.57 2.56 -10.25
C HIS A 82 36.16 2.32 -10.81
N TYR A 83 36.03 1.32 -11.68
CA TYR A 83 34.76 0.91 -12.27
C TYR A 83 34.41 -0.52 -11.86
N ASN A 84 33.25 -0.69 -11.22
CA ASN A 84 32.71 -1.98 -10.83
C ASN A 84 31.60 -2.42 -11.79
N ALA A 85 31.57 -3.69 -12.14
CA ALA A 85 30.49 -4.25 -12.96
C ALA A 85 29.24 -4.48 -12.12
N ILE A 86 28.11 -3.91 -12.54
CA ILE A 86 26.80 -4.17 -11.97
C ILE A 86 26.20 -5.40 -12.66
N ILE A 87 26.30 -6.55 -12.01
CA ILE A 87 25.88 -7.84 -12.58
C ILE A 87 24.35 -7.88 -12.83
N LYS A 88 23.57 -7.26 -11.94
CA LYS A 88 22.11 -7.19 -12.03
C LYS A 88 21.65 -5.77 -11.74
N ILE A 89 21.48 -4.97 -12.79
CA ILE A 89 21.00 -3.58 -12.70
C ILE A 89 19.71 -3.48 -11.88
N GLN A 90 18.73 -4.38 -12.08
CA GLN A 90 17.47 -4.30 -11.32
C GLN A 90 17.70 -4.50 -9.83
N SER A 91 18.54 -5.46 -9.45
CA SER A 91 18.88 -5.72 -8.04
C SER A 91 19.61 -4.53 -7.42
N TYR A 92 20.51 -3.90 -8.17
CA TYR A 92 21.24 -2.70 -7.73
C TYR A 92 20.28 -1.55 -7.36
N PHE A 93 19.23 -1.32 -8.17
CA PHE A 93 18.20 -0.30 -7.90
C PHE A 93 17.05 -0.77 -6.98
N ASN A 94 17.13 -1.98 -6.42
CA ASN A 94 16.04 -2.59 -5.64
C ASN A 94 14.68 -2.58 -6.39
N LYS A 95 14.72 -2.91 -7.68
CA LYS A 95 13.55 -3.06 -8.56
C LYS A 95 13.43 -4.52 -9.00
N SER A 96 12.22 -4.91 -9.39
CA SER A 96 11.92 -6.29 -9.78
C SER A 96 11.55 -6.42 -11.25
N TYR A 97 11.18 -5.31 -11.89
CA TYR A 97 10.67 -5.29 -13.25
C TYR A 97 11.23 -4.07 -14.00
N THR A 98 11.37 -4.23 -15.31
CA THR A 98 11.72 -3.16 -16.25
C THR A 98 10.68 -3.13 -17.34
N CYS A 99 10.24 -1.95 -17.76
CA CYS A 99 9.39 -1.82 -18.93
C CYS A 99 10.21 -2.08 -20.19
N GLU A 100 9.81 -3.02 -21.03
CA GLU A 100 10.49 -3.32 -22.29
C GLU A 100 10.32 -2.22 -23.35
N HIS A 101 9.46 -1.22 -23.10
CA HIS A 101 9.21 -0.15 -24.05
C HIS A 101 9.83 1.18 -23.65
N CYS A 102 9.71 1.60 -22.39
CA CYS A 102 10.30 2.85 -21.92
C CYS A 102 11.53 2.67 -21.03
N GLY A 103 11.93 1.43 -20.74
CA GLY A 103 13.11 1.14 -19.91
C GLY A 103 12.97 1.47 -18.42
N LEU A 104 11.83 2.01 -17.98
CA LEU A 104 11.62 2.38 -16.57
C LEU A 104 11.60 1.15 -15.69
N MET A 105 12.37 1.18 -14.60
CA MET A 105 12.42 0.10 -13.61
C MET A 105 11.46 0.36 -12.43
N PHE A 106 10.70 -0.66 -12.02
CA PHE A 106 9.68 -0.56 -10.99
C PHE A 106 9.62 -1.82 -10.10
N LYS A 107 9.08 -1.66 -8.89
CA LYS A 107 9.00 -2.74 -7.89
C LYS A 107 7.80 -3.65 -8.12
N ASN A 108 6.66 -3.08 -8.51
CA ASN A 108 5.41 -3.80 -8.71
C ASN A 108 4.89 -3.55 -10.13
N LYS A 109 4.43 -4.61 -10.82
CA LYS A 109 3.85 -4.48 -12.18
C LYS A 109 2.70 -3.49 -12.27
N SER A 110 1.98 -3.25 -11.17
CA SER A 110 0.85 -2.31 -11.11
C SER A 110 1.27 -0.84 -10.97
N TRP A 111 2.51 -0.55 -10.58
CA TRP A 111 2.98 0.82 -10.33
C TRP A 111 3.39 1.55 -11.59
N HIS A 112 3.78 0.81 -12.63
CA HIS A 112 4.15 1.37 -13.90
C HIS A 112 2.99 1.29 -14.89
N ARG A 113 2.59 2.45 -15.42
CA ARG A 113 1.77 2.56 -16.62
C ARG A 113 2.61 3.25 -17.68
N CYS A 114 3.07 2.48 -18.66
CA CYS A 114 3.81 3.03 -19.80
C CYS A 114 2.91 4.00 -20.56
N GLU A 115 3.48 5.05 -21.11
CA GLU A 115 2.76 6.00 -21.96
C GLU A 115 2.15 5.32 -23.21
N LEU A 116 2.83 4.28 -23.70
CA LEU A 116 2.37 3.47 -24.83
C LEU A 116 1.21 2.52 -24.47
N MET A 117 0.84 2.38 -23.19
CA MET A 117 -0.31 1.56 -22.81
C MET A 117 -1.62 2.30 -23.07
N CYS A 118 -2.56 1.60 -23.72
CA CYS A 118 -3.92 2.08 -23.90
C CYS A 118 -4.57 2.47 -22.57
N LYS A 119 -5.06 3.71 -22.44
CA LYS A 119 -5.77 4.14 -21.22
C LYS A 119 -7.09 3.40 -20.99
N LYS A 120 -7.71 2.89 -22.07
CA LYS A 120 -9.01 2.18 -22.02
C LYS A 120 -8.84 0.71 -21.60
N CYS A 121 -8.07 -0.08 -22.34
CA CYS A 121 -7.88 -1.52 -22.08
C CYS A 121 -6.62 -1.86 -21.26
N LEU A 122 -5.73 -0.90 -20.97
CA LEU A 122 -4.47 -1.11 -20.24
C LEU A 122 -3.55 -2.18 -20.87
N THR A 123 -3.53 -2.26 -22.20
CA THR A 123 -2.58 -3.11 -22.94
C THR A 123 -1.87 -2.28 -24.02
N LEU A 124 -0.78 -2.82 -24.55
CA LEU A 124 0.07 -2.17 -25.56
C LEU A 124 -0.44 -2.38 -27.00
N LYS A 125 -1.43 -3.24 -27.20
CA LYS A 125 -1.97 -3.62 -28.52
C LYS A 125 -3.33 -2.93 -28.73
N CYS A 126 -3.29 -1.65 -29.09
CA CYS A 126 -4.48 -0.94 -29.56
C CYS A 126 -4.11 0.03 -30.68
N ASP A 127 -5.05 0.30 -31.55
CA ASP A 127 -4.96 1.36 -32.55
C ASP A 127 -6.01 2.43 -32.23
N PRO A 128 -5.61 3.60 -31.68
CA PRO A 128 -6.53 4.68 -31.33
C PRO A 128 -7.31 5.27 -32.52
N ALA A 129 -6.89 5.02 -33.76
CA ALA A 129 -7.58 5.51 -34.95
C ALA A 129 -8.82 4.67 -35.32
N GLN A 130 -9.00 3.51 -34.70
CA GLN A 130 -10.15 2.64 -34.95
C GLN A 130 -11.44 3.19 -34.36
N GLN A 131 -12.57 2.85 -35.00
CA GLN A 131 -13.90 3.14 -34.47
C GLN A 131 -14.14 2.47 -33.11
N PHE A 132 -15.00 3.10 -32.30
CA PHE A 132 -15.32 2.60 -30.98
C PHE A 132 -16.25 1.39 -31.02
N ILE A 133 -15.97 0.41 -30.15
CA ILE A 133 -16.87 -0.70 -29.82
C ILE A 133 -17.30 -0.55 -28.37
N ASN A 134 -18.61 -0.54 -28.13
CA ASN A 134 -19.19 -0.51 -26.80
C ASN A 134 -19.25 -1.92 -26.19
N CYS A 135 -18.90 -2.02 -24.91
CA CYS A 135 -19.04 -3.26 -24.16
C CYS A 135 -20.30 -3.22 -23.31
N GLU A 136 -21.22 -4.15 -23.54
CA GLU A 136 -22.47 -4.26 -22.78
C GLU A 136 -22.24 -4.63 -21.30
N LEU A 137 -21.15 -5.36 -20.99
CA LEU A 137 -20.85 -5.81 -19.63
C LEU A 137 -20.32 -4.70 -18.72
N CYS A 138 -19.61 -3.71 -19.26
CA CYS A 138 -19.03 -2.61 -18.49
C CYS A 138 -19.49 -1.22 -18.90
N ASN A 139 -20.28 -1.15 -19.98
CA ASN A 139 -20.80 0.06 -20.60
C ASN A 139 -19.72 1.08 -21.00
N ARG A 140 -18.48 0.62 -21.21
CA ARG A 140 -17.34 1.42 -21.67
C ARG A 140 -17.08 1.16 -23.15
N GLU A 141 -16.48 2.14 -23.81
CA GLU A 141 -16.11 2.10 -25.22
C GLU A 141 -14.60 1.79 -25.38
N PHE A 142 -14.23 1.10 -26.46
CA PHE A 142 -12.87 0.62 -26.75
C PHE A 142 -12.51 0.78 -28.23
N TYR A 143 -11.22 0.98 -28.55
CA TYR A 143 -10.75 1.20 -29.93
C TYR A 143 -10.71 -0.11 -30.75
N GLY A 144 -11.70 -0.32 -31.61
CA GLY A 144 -11.79 -1.50 -32.47
C GLY A 144 -11.80 -2.84 -31.71
N SER A 145 -11.72 -3.93 -32.47
CA SER A 145 -11.84 -5.29 -31.95
C SER A 145 -10.69 -5.69 -31.03
N LEU A 146 -9.46 -5.25 -31.30
CA LEU A 146 -8.28 -5.60 -30.49
C LEU A 146 -8.34 -4.99 -29.08
N CYS A 147 -8.67 -3.69 -28.97
CA CYS A 147 -8.83 -3.04 -27.67
C CYS A 147 -10.00 -3.67 -26.90
N TYR A 148 -11.09 -4.00 -27.61
CA TYR A 148 -12.23 -4.69 -27.05
C TYR A 148 -11.82 -6.07 -26.49
N GLN A 149 -11.18 -6.94 -27.26
CA GLN A 149 -10.81 -8.27 -26.75
C GLN A 149 -9.80 -8.19 -25.59
N ALA A 150 -8.88 -7.22 -25.63
CA ALA A 150 -7.93 -6.99 -24.55
C ALA A 150 -8.63 -6.54 -23.24
N HIS A 151 -9.64 -5.68 -23.32
CA HIS A 151 -10.29 -5.14 -22.11
C HIS A 151 -11.05 -6.20 -21.33
N LEU A 152 -11.64 -7.20 -22.01
CA LEU A 152 -12.38 -8.29 -21.39
C LEU A 152 -11.53 -9.03 -20.35
N LYS A 153 -10.22 -9.18 -20.63
CA LYS A 153 -9.26 -9.86 -19.75
C LYS A 153 -8.62 -8.95 -18.71
N SER A 154 -8.61 -7.64 -18.93
CA SER A 154 -7.82 -6.71 -18.10
C SER A 154 -8.65 -5.82 -17.18
N THR A 155 -9.74 -5.20 -17.68
CA THR A 155 -10.43 -4.10 -16.98
C THR A 155 -11.94 -4.25 -16.92
N CYS A 156 -12.56 -5.14 -17.69
CA CYS A 156 -14.01 -5.24 -17.79
C CYS A 156 -14.70 -5.49 -16.44
N ASN A 157 -14.09 -6.31 -15.59
CA ASN A 157 -14.65 -6.67 -14.28
C ASN A 157 -14.43 -5.60 -13.21
N SER A 158 -13.37 -4.78 -13.33
CA SER A 158 -12.95 -3.84 -12.28
C SER A 158 -13.30 -2.39 -12.58
N LYS A 159 -13.65 -2.05 -13.82
CA LYS A 159 -14.02 -0.69 -14.24
C LYS A 159 -15.31 -0.71 -15.03
N LYS A 160 -16.28 0.09 -14.60
CA LYS A 160 -17.61 0.20 -15.21
C LYS A 160 -17.93 1.66 -15.49
N LYS A 161 -18.90 1.91 -16.35
CA LYS A 161 -19.45 3.25 -16.62
C LYS A 161 -20.94 3.23 -16.34
N CYS A 162 -21.44 4.18 -15.56
CA CYS A 162 -22.88 4.30 -15.34
C CYS A 162 -23.58 4.69 -16.64
N ALA A 163 -24.68 4.03 -17.01
CA ALA A 163 -25.44 4.37 -18.22
C ALA A 163 -26.17 5.71 -18.13
N GLN A 164 -26.56 6.12 -16.92
CA GLN A 164 -27.30 7.36 -16.70
C GLN A 164 -26.38 8.57 -16.58
N CYS A 165 -25.40 8.53 -15.66
CA CYS A 165 -24.53 9.67 -15.40
C CYS A 165 -23.22 9.65 -16.19
N LEU A 166 -22.95 8.59 -16.97
CA LEU A 166 -21.76 8.42 -17.81
C LEU A 166 -20.41 8.44 -17.06
N VAL A 167 -20.43 8.41 -15.72
CA VAL A 167 -19.23 8.39 -14.87
C VAL A 167 -18.61 6.99 -14.89
N GLU A 168 -17.29 6.93 -15.14
CA GLU A 168 -16.50 5.72 -14.94
C GLU A 168 -16.18 5.53 -13.44
N TYR A 169 -16.46 4.34 -12.92
CA TYR A 169 -16.17 3.96 -11.53
C TYR A 169 -15.46 2.61 -11.49
N ARG A 170 -14.73 2.36 -10.39
CA ARG A 170 -14.16 1.05 -10.14
C ARG A 170 -15.12 0.23 -9.30
N ILE A 171 -15.38 -1.00 -9.74
CA ILE A 171 -15.88 -2.02 -8.81
C ILE A 171 -14.67 -2.37 -7.95
N ASN A 172 -14.59 -1.74 -6.78
CA ASN A 172 -13.75 -2.30 -5.74
C ASN A 172 -14.30 -3.71 -5.48
N LYS A 173 -13.42 -4.72 -5.38
CA LYS A 173 -13.77 -5.92 -4.61
C LYS A 173 -14.43 -5.38 -3.35
N LYS A 174 -15.67 -5.82 -3.04
CA LYS A 174 -16.36 -5.47 -1.80
C LYS A 174 -15.28 -5.37 -0.74
N VAL A 175 -15.12 -4.18 -0.16
CA VAL A 175 -14.30 -4.10 1.03
C VAL A 175 -15.17 -4.83 2.03
N ALA A 176 -14.87 -6.12 2.18
CA ALA A 176 -15.19 -6.94 3.33
C ALA A 176 -15.09 -6.05 4.57
N HIS A 177 -15.90 -6.28 5.59
CA HIS A 177 -15.92 -5.54 6.86
C HIS A 177 -17.04 -4.52 7.12
N SER A 178 -18.15 -4.45 6.35
CA SER A 178 -19.12 -3.36 6.59
C SER A 178 -20.61 -3.72 6.61
N VAL A 179 -21.31 -3.23 7.64
CA VAL A 179 -22.77 -3.04 7.62
C VAL A 179 -23.08 -1.94 6.61
N GLN A 180 -23.83 -2.29 5.58
CA GLN A 180 -24.21 -1.40 4.49
C GLN A 180 -25.69 -1.06 4.62
N ARG A 181 -26.03 0.23 4.70
CA ARG A 181 -27.41 0.70 4.69
C ARG A 181 -27.66 1.55 3.45
N GLU A 182 -28.82 1.36 2.85
CA GLU A 182 -29.30 2.25 1.79
C GLU A 182 -29.92 3.49 2.43
N ILE A 183 -29.35 4.66 2.11
CA ILE A 183 -29.88 5.97 2.49
C ILE A 183 -29.90 6.79 1.20
N ASP A 184 -31.06 7.34 0.85
CA ASP A 184 -31.26 8.16 -0.36
C ASP A 184 -30.78 7.48 -1.67
N GLY A 185 -31.02 6.17 -1.80
CA GLY A 185 -30.60 5.38 -2.97
C GLY A 185 -29.09 5.13 -3.07
N LYS A 186 -28.33 5.41 -1.99
CA LYS A 186 -26.88 5.18 -1.91
C LYS A 186 -26.57 4.22 -0.78
N ILE A 187 -25.58 3.37 -1.01
CA ILE A 187 -25.09 2.46 0.02
C ILE A 187 -24.06 3.19 0.88
N HIS A 188 -24.36 3.33 2.17
CA HIS A 188 -23.49 3.92 3.17
C HIS A 188 -22.93 2.85 4.11
N HIS A 189 -21.62 2.90 4.36
CA HIS A 189 -21.02 2.17 5.46
C HIS A 189 -21.25 2.94 6.76
N ILE A 190 -21.86 2.29 7.76
CA ILE A 190 -22.16 2.88 9.07
C ILE A 190 -21.65 1.94 10.17
N PRO A 191 -20.70 2.39 11.01
CA PRO A 191 -20.28 1.64 12.19
C PRO A 191 -21.47 1.43 13.13
N ASN A 192 -21.58 0.23 13.72
CA ASN A 192 -22.59 -0.09 14.73
C ASN A 192 -21.99 -0.40 16.11
N LEU A 193 -20.66 -0.47 16.20
CA LEU A 193 -19.94 -0.68 17.45
C LEU A 193 -18.62 0.11 17.43
N ILE A 194 -18.40 0.89 18.48
CA ILE A 194 -17.08 1.42 18.84
C ILE A 194 -16.77 0.96 20.26
N ILE A 195 -15.53 0.52 20.46
CA ILE A 195 -14.98 0.25 21.78
C ILE A 195 -13.76 1.15 21.93
N SER A 196 -13.68 1.86 23.05
CA SER A 196 -12.53 2.70 23.36
C SER A 196 -11.91 2.29 24.69
N LEU A 197 -10.59 2.14 24.69
CA LEU A 197 -9.76 1.98 25.87
C LEU A 197 -9.00 3.29 26.12
N THR A 198 -9.01 3.79 27.36
CA THR A 198 -8.45 5.09 27.71
C THR A 198 -7.58 4.98 28.96
N VAL A 199 -6.33 5.43 28.84
CA VAL A 199 -5.32 5.47 29.91
C VAL A 199 -4.54 6.77 29.88
N CYS A 200 -3.85 7.08 30.97
CA CYS A 200 -2.87 8.18 31.05
C CYS A 200 -1.67 7.74 31.90
N ASP A 201 -0.61 8.54 31.90
CA ASP A 201 0.62 8.33 32.67
C ASP A 201 0.39 8.15 34.18
N LYS A 202 -0.66 8.76 34.74
CA LYS A 202 -0.99 8.66 36.17
C LYS A 202 -1.66 7.35 36.57
N CYS A 203 -2.35 6.70 35.64
CA CYS A 203 -3.12 5.49 35.92
C CYS A 203 -2.59 4.26 35.21
N TRP A 204 -1.61 4.39 34.32
CA TRP A 204 -0.98 3.25 33.69
C TRP A 204 -0.12 2.48 34.69
N ASP A 205 -0.40 1.20 34.84
CA ASP A 205 0.39 0.27 35.62
C ASP A 205 1.28 -0.54 34.67
N ASN A 206 2.60 -0.37 34.78
CA ASN A 206 3.58 -1.03 33.90
C ASN A 206 3.67 -2.54 34.14
N ASP A 207 3.38 -3.00 35.35
CA ASP A 207 3.46 -4.42 35.70
C ASP A 207 2.21 -5.14 35.19
N ARG A 208 1.04 -4.54 35.40
CA ARG A 208 -0.24 -5.09 34.92
C ARG A 208 -0.47 -4.84 33.42
N LYS A 209 0.23 -3.88 32.84
CA LYS A 209 -0.01 -3.36 31.47
C LYS A 209 -1.47 -2.96 31.26
N ASP A 210 -2.06 -2.36 32.28
CA ASP A 210 -3.46 -1.94 32.29
C ASP A 210 -3.64 -0.70 33.18
N LYS A 211 -4.84 -0.15 33.19
CA LYS A 211 -5.24 0.94 34.07
C LYS A 211 -5.34 0.44 35.51
N SER A 212 -4.67 1.14 36.43
CA SER A 212 -4.68 0.84 37.87
C SER A 212 -6.06 1.01 38.53
N THR A 213 -6.94 1.83 37.94
CA THR A 213 -8.32 2.05 38.41
C THR A 213 -9.32 2.01 37.25
N SER A 214 -10.55 1.57 37.51
CA SER A 214 -11.61 1.54 36.49
C SER A 214 -12.09 2.94 36.06
N SER A 215 -11.88 3.95 36.92
CA SER A 215 -12.15 5.36 36.65
C SER A 215 -11.04 6.23 37.24
N CYS A 216 -10.26 6.86 36.38
CA CYS A 216 -9.20 7.79 36.75
C CYS A 216 -9.75 9.22 36.84
N SER A 217 -9.29 10.00 37.82
CA SER A 217 -9.63 11.43 37.94
C SER A 217 -9.21 12.24 36.71
N TYR A 218 -8.10 11.88 36.05
CA TYR A 218 -7.53 12.62 34.93
C TYR A 218 -8.07 12.21 33.56
N CYS A 219 -8.27 10.92 33.30
CA CYS A 219 -8.68 10.43 31.98
C CYS A 219 -10.00 9.62 32.00
N GLY A 220 -10.71 9.60 33.12
CA GLY A 220 -12.03 8.98 33.24
C GLY A 220 -12.00 7.44 33.20
N LYS A 221 -13.08 6.86 32.68
CA LYS A 221 -13.27 5.39 32.61
C LYS A 221 -12.21 4.71 31.73
N SER A 222 -11.79 3.49 32.10
CA SER A 222 -10.87 2.69 31.26
C SER A 222 -11.51 2.24 29.96
N TYR A 223 -12.75 1.78 30.03
CA TYR A 223 -13.45 1.11 28.94
C TYR A 223 -14.79 1.80 28.67
N ARG A 224 -15.07 2.06 27.40
CA ARG A 224 -16.39 2.50 26.94
C ARG A 224 -16.81 1.70 25.72
N ARG A 225 -18.09 1.35 25.69
CA ARG A 225 -18.75 0.63 24.61
C ARG A 225 -19.89 1.46 24.06
N TYR A 226 -19.86 1.74 22.77
CA TYR A 226 -20.88 2.49 22.04
C TYR A 226 -21.51 1.56 21.02
N TRP A 227 -22.65 0.99 21.37
CA TRP A 227 -23.46 0.16 20.48
C TRP A 227 -24.58 1.00 19.86
N GLY A 228 -24.81 0.81 18.56
CA GLY A 228 -25.83 1.52 17.78
C GLY A 228 -25.24 2.32 16.62
N TYR A 229 -26.10 2.78 15.70
CA TYR A 229 -25.68 3.57 14.55
C TYR A 229 -25.20 4.99 14.88
N ASP A 230 -25.50 5.45 16.09
CA ASP A 230 -25.00 6.69 16.66
C ASP A 230 -23.67 6.51 17.41
N CYS A 231 -23.03 5.32 17.34
CA CYS A 231 -21.81 5.01 18.08
C CYS A 231 -20.68 6.01 17.84
N VAL A 232 -20.48 6.47 16.60
CA VAL A 232 -19.48 7.50 16.26
C VAL A 232 -19.80 8.80 16.98
N LYS A 233 -21.07 9.24 16.94
CA LYS A 233 -21.50 10.48 17.59
C LYS A 233 -21.25 10.42 19.09
N ARG A 234 -21.66 9.33 19.75
CA ARG A 234 -21.50 9.16 21.21
C ARG A 234 -20.04 9.03 21.63
N PHE A 235 -19.23 8.34 20.84
CA PHE A 235 -17.78 8.28 21.04
C PHE A 235 -17.14 9.67 20.97
N CYS A 236 -17.52 10.45 19.96
CA CYS A 236 -17.07 11.83 19.80
C CYS A 236 -17.60 12.75 20.93
N ASP A 237 -18.85 12.59 21.37
CA ASP A 237 -19.42 13.33 22.51
C ASP A 237 -18.56 13.14 23.77
N ASP A 238 -18.14 11.89 24.05
CA ASP A 238 -17.30 11.58 25.20
C ASP A 238 -15.87 12.15 25.05
N ILE A 239 -15.28 12.09 23.86
CA ILE A 239 -13.95 12.69 23.62
C ILE A 239 -14.00 14.19 23.79
N TYR A 240 -14.94 14.87 23.12
CA TYR A 240 -14.99 16.32 23.05
C TYR A 240 -15.54 16.95 24.34
N GLY A 241 -16.53 16.30 24.97
CA GLY A 241 -17.22 16.81 26.14
C GLY A 241 -16.61 16.40 27.48
N GLU A 242 -15.89 15.28 27.55
CA GLU A 242 -15.34 14.78 28.81
C GLU A 242 -13.82 14.63 28.81
N ILE A 243 -13.25 13.93 27.83
CA ILE A 243 -11.83 13.56 27.86
C ILE A 243 -10.93 14.77 27.54
N ALA A 244 -11.25 15.51 26.49
CA ALA A 244 -10.46 16.65 26.05
C ALA A 244 -10.44 17.80 27.08
N PRO A 245 -11.56 18.21 27.70
CA PRO A 245 -11.53 19.21 28.77
C PRO A 245 -10.70 18.77 29.98
N LYS A 246 -10.85 17.52 30.44
CA LYS A 246 -10.02 16.98 31.55
C LYS A 246 -8.53 16.97 31.23
N ALA A 247 -8.19 16.61 29.99
CA ALA A 247 -6.80 16.66 29.54
C ALA A 247 -6.28 18.09 29.49
N GLU A 248 -7.10 19.06 29.05
CA GLU A 248 -6.73 20.47 29.02
C GLU A 248 -6.50 21.06 30.42
N GLU A 249 -7.38 20.76 31.38
CA GLU A 249 -7.18 21.12 32.80
C GLU A 249 -5.87 20.53 33.36
N ALA A 250 -5.51 19.33 32.93
CA ALA A 250 -4.26 18.66 33.28
C ALA A 250 -3.06 19.10 32.42
N LYS A 251 -3.22 20.09 31.52
CA LYS A 251 -2.20 20.56 30.57
C LYS A 251 -1.62 19.43 29.70
N ALA A 252 -2.47 18.52 29.26
CA ALA A 252 -2.15 17.34 28.49
C ALA A 252 -2.87 17.32 27.13
N ASN A 253 -2.31 16.55 26.20
CA ASN A 253 -2.94 16.23 24.92
C ASN A 253 -3.62 14.87 24.97
N VAL A 254 -4.68 14.71 24.17
CA VAL A 254 -5.38 13.43 23.98
C VAL A 254 -4.91 12.81 22.68
N TYR A 255 -4.35 11.60 22.75
CA TYR A 255 -3.95 10.81 21.59
C TYR A 255 -4.92 9.66 21.38
N VAL A 256 -5.57 9.65 20.22
CA VAL A 256 -6.56 8.63 19.85
C VAL A 256 -5.97 7.77 18.75
N PHE A 257 -5.75 6.49 19.05
CA PHE A 257 -5.16 5.53 18.11
C PHE A 257 -6.21 4.53 17.61
N ALA A 258 -6.28 4.38 16.29
CA ALA A 258 -6.94 3.24 15.64
C ALA A 258 -5.96 2.59 14.64
N HIS A 259 -6.09 1.30 14.40
CA HIS A 259 -5.16 0.57 13.53
C HIS A 259 -5.64 0.61 12.07
N ASN A 260 -4.84 1.22 11.20
CA ASN A 260 -5.20 1.59 9.83
C ASN A 260 -6.31 2.68 9.77
N ALA A 261 -6.31 3.60 10.73
CA ALA A 261 -7.29 4.70 10.82
C ALA A 261 -7.35 5.52 9.52
N LYS A 262 -6.20 5.74 8.87
CA LYS A 262 -6.09 6.51 7.63
C LYS A 262 -6.86 5.93 6.46
N GLY A 263 -7.07 4.62 6.47
CA GLY A 263 -7.79 3.91 5.42
C GLY A 263 -9.29 3.88 5.63
N TYR A 264 -9.77 4.10 6.86
CA TYR A 264 -11.15 3.83 7.26
C TYR A 264 -11.64 4.81 8.32
N ASP A 265 -11.24 4.64 9.58
CA ASP A 265 -11.87 5.25 10.76
C ASP A 265 -11.83 6.79 10.74
N SER A 266 -10.72 7.38 10.30
CA SER A 266 -10.52 8.83 10.30
C SER A 266 -11.55 9.58 9.44
N HIS A 267 -12.13 8.92 8.42
CA HIS A 267 -13.18 9.52 7.60
C HIS A 267 -14.49 9.70 8.38
N PHE A 268 -14.82 8.79 9.31
CA PHE A 268 -15.99 8.92 10.17
C PHE A 268 -15.84 10.07 11.15
N ILE A 269 -14.64 10.23 11.71
CA ILE A 269 -14.32 11.34 12.62
C ILE A 269 -14.38 12.68 11.91
N LEU A 270 -13.76 12.79 10.72
CA LEU A 270 -13.82 14.03 9.93
C LEU A 270 -15.26 14.41 9.55
N ARG A 271 -16.09 13.43 9.20
CA ARG A 271 -17.52 13.64 8.91
C ARG A 271 -18.27 14.16 10.14
N ASP A 272 -18.07 13.54 11.29
CA ASP A 272 -18.72 13.96 12.55
C ASP A 272 -18.31 15.39 12.95
N LEU A 273 -17.02 15.74 12.82
CA LEU A 273 -16.54 17.11 13.04
C LEU A 273 -17.23 18.13 12.13
N PHE A 274 -17.37 17.80 10.84
CA PHE A 274 -18.04 18.67 9.88
C PHE A 274 -19.53 18.83 10.20
N SER A 275 -20.21 17.74 10.58
CA SER A 275 -21.62 17.75 10.96
C SER A 275 -21.92 18.54 12.25
N ARG A 276 -20.92 18.77 13.10
CA ARG A 276 -21.05 19.55 14.34
C ARG A 276 -20.76 21.04 14.19
N GLU A 277 -20.37 21.47 12.99
CA GLU A 277 -20.05 22.88 12.70
C GLU A 277 -19.05 23.50 13.69
N PHE A 278 -18.03 22.73 14.11
CA PHE A 278 -17.00 23.25 15.00
C PHE A 278 -16.35 24.51 14.42
N THR A 279 -16.28 25.57 15.23
CA THR A 279 -15.63 26.83 14.87
C THR A 279 -14.12 26.68 14.74
N THR A 280 -13.53 25.73 15.47
CA THR A 280 -12.12 25.37 15.38
C THR A 280 -11.86 24.54 14.13
N LYS A 281 -11.07 25.11 13.21
CA LYS A 281 -10.64 24.40 12.00
C LYS A 281 -9.71 23.23 12.37
N PRO A 282 -9.99 21.99 11.91
CA PRO A 282 -9.08 20.88 12.11
C PRO A 282 -7.83 20.99 11.22
N GLU A 283 -6.69 20.57 11.75
CA GLU A 283 -5.43 20.40 11.01
C GLU A 283 -5.34 18.96 10.50
N ILE A 284 -5.20 18.78 9.19
CA ILE A 284 -5.29 17.47 8.54
C ILE A 284 -4.03 17.20 7.73
N ILE A 285 -3.41 16.05 7.96
CA ILE A 285 -2.30 15.55 7.13
C ILE A 285 -2.83 14.41 6.26
N MET A 286 -2.67 14.56 4.94
CA MET A 286 -3.17 13.61 3.95
C MET A 286 -2.03 12.85 3.29
N VAL A 287 -2.30 11.60 2.90
CA VAL A 287 -1.45 10.82 1.96
C VAL A 287 -2.35 10.33 0.83
N GLY A 288 -2.30 11.03 -0.30
CA GLY A 288 -3.28 10.83 -1.37
C GLY A 288 -4.70 11.13 -0.87
N ASN A 289 -5.60 10.16 -0.95
CA ASN A 289 -6.98 10.27 -0.47
C ASN A 289 -7.20 9.78 0.97
N LYS A 290 -6.13 9.45 1.69
CA LYS A 290 -6.19 8.89 3.06
C LYS A 290 -5.82 9.95 4.09
N ILE A 291 -6.53 9.96 5.22
CA ILE A 291 -6.31 10.91 6.33
C ILE A 291 -5.27 10.32 7.29
N LEU A 292 -4.00 10.69 7.13
CA LEU A 292 -2.90 10.16 7.95
C LEU A 292 -3.01 10.58 9.41
N LYS A 293 -3.36 11.84 9.65
CA LYS A 293 -3.48 12.47 10.98
C LYS A 293 -4.56 13.53 10.92
N LEU A 294 -5.34 13.63 11.99
CA LEU A 294 -6.35 14.68 12.17
C LEU A 294 -6.21 15.26 13.58
N ASP A 295 -6.00 16.56 13.64
CA ASP A 295 -5.76 17.32 14.86
C ASP A 295 -6.87 18.37 15.05
N ILE A 296 -7.41 18.46 16.27
CA ILE A 296 -8.38 19.51 16.63
C ILE A 296 -8.20 19.86 18.12
N GLY A 297 -7.95 21.13 18.42
CA GLY A 297 -7.63 21.57 19.79
C GLY A 297 -6.44 20.79 20.38
N ASN A 298 -6.63 20.19 21.55
CA ASN A 298 -5.66 19.31 22.24
C ASN A 298 -5.80 17.82 21.87
N ILE A 299 -6.61 17.48 20.86
CA ILE A 299 -6.86 16.10 20.42
C ILE A 299 -6.05 15.79 19.16
N ARG A 300 -5.47 14.59 19.11
CA ARG A 300 -4.65 14.06 18.02
C ARG A 300 -5.15 12.67 17.62
N PHE A 301 -5.87 12.56 16.51
CA PHE A 301 -6.27 11.29 15.93
C PHE A 301 -5.14 10.75 15.03
N MET A 302 -4.66 9.56 15.34
CA MET A 302 -3.47 8.98 14.74
C MET A 302 -3.71 7.55 14.25
N ASP A 303 -3.09 7.23 13.12
CA ASP A 303 -3.06 5.87 12.60
C ASP A 303 -1.89 5.08 13.21
N SER A 304 -2.20 4.09 14.05
CA SER A 304 -1.18 3.24 14.67
C SER A 304 -0.44 2.36 13.67
N LEU A 305 -0.97 2.13 12.45
CA LEU A 305 -0.25 1.39 11.39
C LEU A 305 0.99 2.14 10.89
N CYS A 306 1.07 3.46 11.09
CA CYS A 306 2.27 4.23 10.76
C CYS A 306 3.41 4.02 11.75
N ILE A 307 3.08 3.58 12.96
CA ILE A 307 4.02 3.24 14.04
C ILE A 307 4.33 1.74 13.96
N PHE A 308 3.28 0.93 13.99
CA PHE A 308 3.33 -0.51 13.88
C PHE A 308 3.09 -0.92 12.43
N GLN A 309 4.14 -0.92 11.61
CA GLN A 309 4.09 -1.15 10.16
C GLN A 309 3.80 -2.62 9.75
N GLN A 310 2.86 -3.25 10.44
CA GLN A 310 2.41 -4.62 10.20
C GLN A 310 0.92 -4.75 10.57
N PRO A 311 0.20 -5.74 10.01
CA PRO A 311 -1.19 -5.99 10.34
C PRO A 311 -1.42 -6.27 11.84
N LEU A 312 -2.60 -5.89 12.35
CA LEU A 312 -3.01 -6.10 13.74
C LEU A 312 -2.90 -7.56 14.20
N ASP A 313 -3.19 -8.54 13.33
CA ASP A 313 -3.10 -9.97 13.66
C ASP A 313 -1.65 -10.48 13.82
N LYS A 314 -0.65 -9.70 13.38
CA LYS A 314 0.77 -10.04 13.53
C LYS A 314 1.42 -9.36 14.75
N LEU A 315 0.78 -8.35 15.33
CA LEU A 315 1.33 -7.63 16.49
C LEU A 315 1.55 -8.55 17.70
N PRO A 316 0.62 -9.44 18.11
CA PRO A 316 0.84 -10.27 19.29
C PRO A 316 2.12 -11.09 19.19
N LYS A 317 2.32 -11.79 18.06
CA LYS A 317 3.55 -12.56 17.81
C LYS A 317 4.80 -11.69 17.77
N ALA A 318 4.74 -10.50 17.15
CA ALA A 318 5.89 -9.61 17.05
C ALA A 318 6.35 -9.07 18.42
N TYR A 319 5.43 -8.95 19.38
CA TYR A 319 5.69 -8.43 20.73
C TYR A 319 5.70 -9.51 21.81
N GLY A 320 5.66 -10.80 21.44
CA GLY A 320 5.66 -11.91 22.38
C GLY A 320 4.40 -12.01 23.25
N LEU A 321 3.27 -11.47 22.79
CA LEU A 321 1.98 -11.58 23.45
C LEU A 321 1.31 -12.90 23.03
N SER A 322 0.67 -13.57 23.99
CA SER A 322 -0.02 -14.86 23.79
C SER A 322 -1.46 -14.72 23.27
N GLU A 323 -1.89 -13.52 22.91
CA GLU A 323 -3.25 -13.25 22.47
C GLU A 323 -3.50 -13.81 21.06
N ILE A 324 -4.53 -14.65 20.93
CA ILE A 324 -5.00 -15.16 19.65
C ILE A 324 -6.20 -14.31 19.23
N LYS A 325 -6.04 -13.58 18.12
CA LYS A 325 -7.15 -12.85 17.52
C LYS A 325 -8.07 -13.84 16.80
N GLY A 326 -9.34 -13.90 17.21
CA GLY A 326 -10.38 -14.66 16.49
C GLY A 326 -10.80 -14.00 15.17
N PHE A 327 -11.65 -14.69 14.42
CA PHE A 327 -12.22 -14.18 13.17
C PHE A 327 -13.66 -13.69 13.37
N PHE A 328 -14.03 -12.62 12.65
CA PHE A 328 -15.35 -12.01 12.74
C PHE A 328 -16.18 -12.29 11.48
N PRO A 329 -17.44 -12.75 11.60
CA PRO A 329 -18.32 -13.02 10.46
C PRO A 329 -18.97 -11.73 9.96
N HIS A 330 -18.26 -10.96 9.12
CA HIS A 330 -18.72 -9.61 8.74
C HIS A 330 -20.07 -9.59 8.02
N GLU A 331 -20.38 -10.56 7.16
CA GLU A 331 -21.69 -10.61 6.48
C GLU A 331 -22.83 -11.04 7.41
N PHE A 332 -22.52 -11.58 8.59
CA PHE A 332 -23.51 -11.89 9.62
C PHE A 332 -23.93 -10.66 10.43
N ASN A 333 -23.13 -9.59 10.41
CA ASN A 333 -23.41 -8.33 11.11
C ASN A 333 -24.53 -7.54 10.42
N GLN A 334 -25.76 -8.02 10.53
CA GLN A 334 -26.97 -7.42 9.98
C GLN A 334 -27.96 -7.15 11.11
N GLU A 335 -28.84 -6.15 10.94
CA GLU A 335 -29.82 -5.77 11.98
C GLU A 335 -30.63 -6.97 12.49
N ALA A 336 -31.02 -7.87 11.58
CA ALA A 336 -31.76 -9.09 11.90
C ALA A 336 -31.01 -10.04 12.87
N ASN A 337 -29.67 -9.96 12.92
CA ASN A 337 -28.82 -10.85 13.70
C ASN A 337 -28.19 -10.16 14.92
N PHE A 338 -28.52 -8.89 15.22
CA PHE A 338 -27.87 -8.14 16.30
C PHE A 338 -28.09 -8.72 17.70
N ASN A 339 -29.22 -9.42 17.90
CA ASN A 339 -29.54 -10.11 19.15
C ASN A 339 -29.46 -11.63 18.97
N TYR A 340 -28.69 -12.11 17.99
CA TYR A 340 -28.53 -13.54 17.75
C TYR A 340 -27.80 -14.20 18.92
N GLU A 341 -28.49 -15.13 19.56
CA GLU A 341 -27.94 -16.08 20.53
C GLU A 341 -28.16 -17.49 19.98
N GLY A 342 -27.08 -18.18 19.61
CA GLY A 342 -27.15 -19.46 18.93
C GLY A 342 -25.78 -19.98 18.52
N PRO A 343 -25.72 -21.09 17.77
CA PRO A 343 -24.46 -21.69 17.34
C PRO A 343 -23.64 -20.76 16.42
N MET A 344 -22.35 -21.04 16.28
CA MET A 344 -21.44 -20.34 15.37
C MET A 344 -22.07 -20.11 13.97
N PRO A 345 -22.08 -18.88 13.44
CA PRO A 345 -22.63 -18.58 12.11
C PRO A 345 -21.97 -19.41 11.01
N ASP A 346 -22.70 -19.71 9.94
CA ASP A 346 -22.16 -20.46 8.78
C ASP A 346 -20.88 -19.82 8.23
N LEU A 347 -19.91 -20.65 7.85
CA LEU A 347 -18.63 -20.25 7.29
C LEU A 347 -18.74 -19.26 6.11
N LYS A 348 -19.85 -19.29 5.35
CA LYS A 348 -20.11 -18.32 4.27
C LYS A 348 -20.07 -16.85 4.73
N TYR A 349 -20.41 -16.57 5.99
CA TYR A 349 -20.43 -15.21 6.53
C TYR A 349 -19.02 -14.64 6.84
N PHE A 350 -17.98 -15.46 6.72
CA PHE A 350 -16.59 -15.09 6.96
C PHE A 350 -15.84 -14.65 5.69
N GLU A 351 -16.52 -14.54 4.54
CA GLU A 351 -15.99 -13.84 3.35
C GLU A 351 -14.70 -14.46 2.77
N LEU A 352 -14.53 -15.79 2.88
CA LEU A 352 -13.28 -16.49 2.51
C LEU A 352 -12.85 -16.25 1.05
N GLU A 353 -13.82 -16.04 0.15
CA GLU A 353 -13.59 -15.76 -1.27
C GLU A 353 -12.83 -14.45 -1.54
N TYR A 354 -12.85 -13.52 -0.57
CA TYR A 354 -12.14 -12.24 -0.67
C TYR A 354 -10.74 -12.29 -0.06
N MET A 355 -10.35 -13.42 0.54
CA MET A 355 -9.08 -13.58 1.25
C MET A 355 -8.03 -14.34 0.42
N THR A 356 -6.78 -14.34 0.88
CA THR A 356 -5.75 -15.20 0.30
C THR A 356 -6.03 -16.68 0.63
N PRO A 357 -5.61 -17.64 -0.22
CA PRO A 357 -5.85 -19.06 0.06
C PRO A 357 -5.32 -19.53 1.42
N SER A 358 -4.16 -18.99 1.85
CA SER A 358 -3.58 -19.28 3.16
C SER A 358 -4.44 -18.76 4.31
N LYS A 359 -4.99 -17.54 4.21
CA LYS A 359 -5.82 -16.96 5.27
C LYS A 359 -7.19 -17.63 5.33
N ALA A 360 -7.75 -17.98 4.16
CA ALA A 360 -8.97 -18.78 4.08
C ALA A 360 -8.80 -20.16 4.74
N ALA A 361 -7.67 -20.83 4.55
CA ALA A 361 -7.38 -22.10 5.23
C ALA A 361 -7.24 -21.92 6.76
N GLU A 362 -6.57 -20.86 7.21
CA GLU A 362 -6.46 -20.51 8.65
C GLU A 362 -7.83 -20.30 9.30
N ILE A 363 -8.74 -19.59 8.64
CA ILE A 363 -10.11 -19.37 9.11
C ILE A 363 -10.89 -20.68 9.19
N LYS A 364 -10.76 -21.57 8.19
CA LYS A 364 -11.44 -22.87 8.19
C LYS A 364 -11.01 -23.72 9.39
N CYS A 365 -9.72 -23.87 9.61
CA CYS A 365 -9.22 -24.63 10.76
C CYS A 365 -9.71 -24.05 12.09
N TRP A 366 -9.61 -22.72 12.25
CA TRP A 366 -10.13 -22.05 13.45
C TRP A 366 -11.64 -22.27 13.61
N TYR A 367 -12.40 -22.20 12.52
CA TYR A 367 -13.85 -22.39 12.52
C TYR A 367 -14.24 -23.80 12.97
N ASP A 368 -13.61 -24.82 12.39
CA ASP A 368 -13.85 -26.22 12.75
C ASP A 368 -13.51 -26.48 14.23
N GLU A 369 -12.44 -25.88 14.75
CA GLU A 369 -12.09 -25.92 16.17
C GLU A 369 -13.15 -25.22 17.05
N GLN A 370 -13.67 -24.06 16.66
CA GLN A 370 -14.71 -23.38 17.45
C GLN A 370 -16.02 -24.19 17.46
N VAL A 371 -16.47 -24.69 16.30
CA VAL A 371 -17.70 -25.48 16.18
C VAL A 371 -17.61 -26.81 16.94
N ALA A 372 -16.41 -27.39 17.05
CA ALA A 372 -16.21 -28.60 17.84
C ALA A 372 -16.17 -28.36 19.37
N ASN A 373 -15.95 -27.11 19.80
CA ASN A 373 -15.88 -26.72 21.21
C ASN A 373 -17.18 -26.06 21.72
N ASP A 374 -18.06 -25.59 20.83
CA ASP A 374 -19.46 -25.20 21.09
C ASP A 374 -20.35 -26.45 21.29
#